data_AF-D8VEG4-F1
#
_entry.id   AF-D8VEG4-F1
#
_cell.length_a   1.000
_cell.length_b   1.000
_cell.length_c   1.000
_cell.angle_alpha   90.00
_cell.angle_beta   90.00
_cell.angle_gamma   90.00
#
_symmetry.space_group_name_H-M   'P 1'
#
loop_
_entity.id
_entity.type
_entity.pdbx_description
1 polymer ?
#
loop_
_entity_poly.entity_id
_entity_poly.type
_entity_poly.pdbx_seq_one_letter_code
_entity_poly.pdbx_strand_id
1 'polypeptide(L)'
;FEKAIVYCIKCKQIIKCISIIHTPTPATPLCTEGEIFPGLVDSAIQNDLERLLTVKKRPDIIREYLRAGGSLVTTYPKEGQRLRSPEQLRVLDDLVQSYPNHLHAIELDCGAIPQDLIGATYIITFADFSTYILSLRSYQANSPSDDTWGIWFGSIDDPVQAVISFLKDHGFALPSTLAQDPLLCTNK
;
A
#
# COMPACT_ATOMS: atom_id res chain seq x y z
N PHE A 1 -7.11 7.97 5.30
CA PHE A 1 -6.07 7.94 6.36
C PHE A 1 -4.81 8.66 5.90
N GLU A 2 -4.32 8.34 4.71
CA GLU A 2 -3.08 8.83 4.07
C GLU A 2 -3.02 10.37 3.97
N LYS A 3 -4.15 11.05 3.74
CA LYS A 3 -4.19 12.52 3.76
C LYS A 3 -3.78 13.13 5.12
N ALA A 4 -4.09 12.46 6.23
CA ALA A 4 -3.65 12.89 7.56
C ALA A 4 -2.14 12.68 7.73
N ILE A 5 -1.61 11.54 7.25
CA ILE A 5 -0.16 11.28 7.23
C ILE A 5 0.59 12.36 6.43
N VAL A 6 0.08 12.73 5.25
CA VAL A 6 0.64 13.83 4.44
C VAL A 6 0.72 15.12 5.26
N TYR A 7 -0.35 15.49 5.95
CA TYR A 7 -0.38 16.68 6.80
C TYR A 7 0.67 16.60 7.90
N CYS A 8 0.75 15.48 8.63
CA CYS A 8 1.70 15.30 9.71
C CYS A 8 3.17 15.30 9.23
N ILE A 9 3.46 14.78 8.03
CA ILE A 9 4.79 14.87 7.41
C ILE A 9 5.12 16.34 7.11
N LYS A 10 4.20 17.08 6.45
CA LYS A 10 4.38 18.51 6.13
C LYS A 10 4.57 19.38 7.38
N CYS A 11 3.91 19.03 8.48
CA CYS A 11 4.05 19.67 9.78
C CYS A 11 5.26 19.19 10.60
N LYS A 12 6.10 18.30 10.05
CA LYS A 12 7.28 17.72 10.71
C LYS A 12 6.96 16.97 12.01
N GLN A 13 5.73 16.49 12.16
CA GLN A 13 5.34 15.62 13.27
C GLN A 13 5.77 14.18 13.00
N ILE A 14 5.68 13.77 11.73
CA ILE A 14 6.22 12.50 11.23
C ILE A 14 7.51 12.82 10.48
N ILE A 15 8.61 12.17 10.86
CA ILE A 15 9.91 12.32 10.19
C ILE A 15 10.14 11.21 9.16
N LYS A 16 9.45 10.07 9.29
CA LYS A 16 9.51 8.97 8.34
C LYS A 16 8.20 8.20 8.35
N CYS A 17 7.69 7.85 7.18
CA CYS A 17 6.56 6.94 7.03
C CYS A 17 6.82 5.99 5.86
N ILE A 18 6.73 4.69 6.12
CA ILE A 18 6.75 3.65 5.11
C ILE A 18 5.36 3.00 5.09
N SER A 19 4.70 3.03 3.94
CA SER A 19 3.46 2.31 3.67
C SER A 19 3.77 1.08 2.82
N ILE A 20 3.21 -0.07 3.15
CA ILE A 20 3.29 -1.32 2.40
C ILE A 20 1.86 -1.71 2.05
N ILE A 21 1.48 -1.63 0.77
CA ILE A 21 0.20 -2.14 0.29
C ILE A 21 0.41 -3.60 -0.13
N HIS A 22 -0.41 -4.49 0.40
CA HIS A 22 -0.32 -5.93 0.15
C HIS A 22 -1.67 -6.44 -0.34
N THR A 23 -1.78 -6.59 -1.66
CA THR A 23 -3.07 -6.85 -2.31
C THR A 23 -2.96 -7.84 -3.47
N PRO A 24 -4.05 -8.53 -3.86
CA PRO A 24 -4.01 -9.55 -4.92
C PRO A 24 -3.57 -9.04 -6.29
N THR A 25 -3.74 -7.74 -6.57
CA THR A 25 -3.28 -7.09 -7.81
C THR A 25 -2.53 -5.80 -7.46
N PRO A 26 -1.75 -5.21 -8.39
CA PRO A 26 -1.20 -3.87 -8.20
C PRO A 26 -2.25 -2.88 -7.67
N ALA A 27 -1.87 -2.02 -6.72
CA ALA A 27 -2.81 -1.17 -6.00
C ALA A 27 -3.59 -0.24 -6.94
N THR A 28 -4.93 -0.29 -6.92
CA THR A 28 -5.79 0.57 -7.77
C THR A 28 -5.34 2.04 -7.83
N PRO A 29 -5.01 2.75 -6.72
CA PRO A 29 -4.59 4.16 -6.81
C PRO A 29 -3.26 4.39 -7.54
N LEU A 30 -2.47 3.34 -7.79
CA LEU A 30 -1.24 3.37 -8.57
C LEU A 30 -1.46 3.00 -10.05
N CYS A 31 -2.68 2.65 -10.43
CA CYS A 31 -3.03 2.16 -11.77
C CYS A 31 -4.02 3.08 -12.50
N THR A 32 -4.22 4.31 -12.02
CA THR A 32 -5.13 5.31 -12.61
C THR A 32 -4.69 6.73 -12.21
N GLU A 33 -5.10 7.71 -13.01
CA GLU A 33 -5.02 9.15 -12.71
C GLU A 33 -6.31 9.68 -12.04
N GLY A 34 -7.23 8.79 -11.63
CA GLY A 34 -8.50 9.16 -11.00
C GLY A 34 -9.69 9.14 -11.94
N GLU A 35 -9.50 8.71 -13.19
CA GLU A 35 -10.58 8.41 -14.12
C GLU A 35 -11.13 7.00 -13.88
N ILE A 36 -12.44 6.83 -14.07
CA ILE A 36 -13.11 5.53 -13.95
C ILE A 36 -13.31 4.95 -15.34
N PHE A 37 -12.78 3.75 -15.56
CA PHE A 37 -12.89 3.01 -16.81
C PHE A 37 -13.19 1.52 -16.55
N PRO A 38 -13.68 0.77 -17.54
CA PRO A 38 -14.00 -0.65 -17.37
C PRO A 38 -12.82 -1.47 -16.83
N GLY A 39 -13.07 -2.31 -15.83
CA GLY A 39 -12.05 -3.15 -15.20
C GLY A 39 -11.19 -2.45 -14.12
N LEU A 40 -11.35 -1.13 -13.91
CA LEU A 40 -10.72 -0.45 -12.76
C LEU A 40 -11.42 -0.73 -11.44
N VAL A 41 -12.74 -0.91 -11.50
CA VAL A 41 -13.64 -1.18 -10.38
C VAL A 41 -14.52 -2.36 -10.69
N ASP A 42 -14.89 -3.13 -9.67
CA ASP A 42 -15.83 -4.23 -9.79
C ASP A 42 -17.26 -3.70 -10.05
N SER A 43 -18.05 -4.48 -10.79
CA SER A 43 -19.45 -4.20 -11.07
C SER A 43 -20.28 -3.90 -9.81
N ALA A 44 -19.98 -4.55 -8.69
CA ALA A 44 -20.66 -4.40 -7.41
C ALA A 44 -20.58 -2.97 -6.85
N ILE A 45 -19.59 -2.17 -7.27
CA ILE A 45 -19.35 -0.83 -6.72
C ILE A 45 -19.58 0.29 -7.74
N GLN A 46 -20.03 -0.05 -8.95
CA GLN A 46 -20.24 0.94 -10.03
C GLN A 46 -21.33 1.96 -9.72
N ASN A 47 -22.24 1.65 -8.81
CA ASN A 47 -23.32 2.56 -8.37
C ASN A 47 -23.08 3.13 -6.96
N ASP A 48 -21.95 2.82 -6.33
CA ASP A 48 -21.59 3.34 -5.01
C ASP A 48 -20.79 4.64 -5.17
N LEU A 49 -21.50 5.77 -5.05
CA LEU A 49 -20.90 7.09 -5.26
C LEU A 49 -19.74 7.38 -4.29
N GLU A 50 -19.82 6.93 -3.03
CA GLU A 50 -18.80 7.19 -2.03
C GLU A 50 -17.51 6.42 -2.32
N ARG A 51 -17.64 5.13 -2.69
CA ARG A 51 -16.50 4.30 -3.08
C ARG A 51 -15.89 4.79 -4.38
N LEU A 52 -16.70 5.22 -5.35
CA LEU A 52 -16.21 5.83 -6.58
C LEU A 52 -15.44 7.11 -6.30
N LEU A 53 -15.95 8.00 -5.45
CA LEU A 53 -15.24 9.22 -5.05
C LEU A 53 -13.90 8.90 -4.39
N THR A 54 -13.82 7.82 -3.64
CA THR A 54 -12.57 7.34 -3.04
C THR A 54 -11.60 6.85 -4.11
N VAL A 55 -12.04 6.06 -5.08
CA VAL A 55 -11.22 5.61 -6.22
C VAL A 55 -10.68 6.80 -7.02
N LYS A 56 -11.49 7.84 -7.23
CA LYS A 56 -11.07 9.05 -7.94
C LYS A 56 -10.03 9.87 -7.16
N LYS A 57 -10.16 9.96 -5.83
CA LYS A 57 -9.31 10.84 -5.00
C LYS A 57 -8.03 10.19 -4.50
N ARG A 58 -8.01 8.87 -4.26
CA ARG A 58 -6.83 8.18 -3.72
C ARG A 58 -5.57 8.30 -4.60
N PRO A 59 -5.65 8.29 -5.94
CA PRO A 59 -4.50 8.54 -6.81
C PRO A 59 -3.75 9.84 -6.46
N ASP A 60 -4.48 10.95 -6.29
CA ASP A 60 -3.92 12.25 -5.93
C ASP A 60 -3.31 12.23 -4.53
N ILE A 61 -4.00 11.61 -3.56
CA ILE A 61 -3.54 11.51 -2.17
C ILE A 61 -2.22 10.71 -2.10
N ILE A 62 -2.10 9.61 -2.84
CA ILE A 62 -0.87 8.81 -2.89
C ILE A 62 0.27 9.60 -3.55
N ARG A 63 0.00 10.30 -4.66
CA ARG A 63 1.01 11.18 -5.28
C ARG A 63 1.42 12.33 -4.35
N GLU A 64 0.50 12.86 -3.53
CA GLU A 64 0.82 13.86 -2.52
C GLU A 64 1.67 13.28 -1.37
N TYR A 65 1.39 12.04 -0.94
CA TYR A 65 2.18 11.29 0.03
C TYR A 65 3.63 11.08 -0.43
N LEU A 66 3.82 10.62 -1.67
CA LEU A 66 5.15 10.44 -2.25
C LEU A 66 5.91 11.78 -2.34
N ARG A 67 5.24 12.85 -2.82
CA ARG A 67 5.83 14.20 -2.88
C ARG A 67 6.17 14.80 -1.52
N ALA A 68 5.43 14.42 -0.47
CA ALA A 68 5.72 14.86 0.89
C ALA A 68 6.94 14.14 1.51
N GLY A 69 7.49 13.10 0.85
CA GLY A 69 8.60 12.29 1.35
C GLY A 69 8.18 10.96 1.99
N GLY A 70 6.90 10.62 1.89
CA GLY A 70 6.42 9.28 2.24
C GLY A 70 7.01 8.21 1.32
N SER A 71 7.22 7.01 1.84
CA SER A 71 7.72 5.87 1.06
C SER A 71 6.66 4.79 0.96
N LEU A 72 6.38 4.32 -0.25
CA LEU A 72 5.36 3.33 -0.54
C LEU A 72 5.99 2.10 -1.19
N VAL A 73 5.63 0.93 -0.69
CA VAL A 73 5.89 -0.34 -1.35
C VAL A 73 4.56 -0.98 -1.70
N THR A 74 4.33 -1.28 -2.97
CA THR A 74 3.17 -2.06 -3.42
C THR A 74 3.63 -3.49 -3.67
N THR A 75 2.97 -4.45 -3.04
CA THR A 75 3.28 -5.88 -3.12
C THR A 75 2.06 -6.63 -3.63
N TYR A 76 2.28 -7.57 -4.54
CA TYR A 76 1.23 -8.39 -5.15
C TYR A 76 1.82 -9.69 -5.69
N PRO A 77 1.05 -10.79 -5.76
CA PRO A 77 1.46 -12.00 -6.46
C PRO A 77 1.80 -11.71 -7.92
N LYS A 78 2.76 -12.43 -8.51
CA LYS A 78 3.13 -12.26 -9.92
C LYS A 78 1.95 -12.39 -10.88
N GLU A 79 1.05 -13.33 -10.63
CA GLU A 79 -0.18 -13.50 -11.41
C GLU A 79 -1.14 -12.31 -11.26
N GLY A 80 -1.10 -11.61 -10.12
CA GLY A 80 -1.87 -10.41 -9.85
C GLY A 80 -1.59 -9.26 -10.81
N GLN A 81 -0.36 -9.16 -11.33
CA GLN A 81 0.01 -8.17 -12.33
C GLN A 81 -0.76 -8.40 -13.65
N ARG A 82 -0.94 -9.66 -14.05
CA ARG A 82 -1.62 -10.04 -15.30
C ARG A 82 -3.10 -9.72 -15.31
N LEU A 83 -3.68 -9.44 -14.14
CA LEU A 83 -5.07 -9.03 -13.98
C LEU A 83 -5.28 -7.52 -14.23
N ARG A 84 -4.20 -6.76 -14.46
CA ARG A 84 -4.26 -5.34 -14.84
C ARG A 84 -4.09 -5.19 -16.34
N SER A 85 -4.76 -4.19 -16.90
CA SER A 85 -4.60 -3.86 -18.32
C SER A 85 -3.21 -3.27 -18.61
N PRO A 86 -2.71 -3.32 -19.86
CA PRO A 86 -1.44 -2.69 -20.23
C PRO A 86 -1.39 -1.18 -19.91
N GLU A 87 -2.53 -0.50 -20.00
CA GLU A 87 -2.63 0.93 -19.65
C GLU A 87 -2.49 1.16 -18.14
N GLN A 88 -3.14 0.33 -17.31
CA GLN A 88 -3.01 0.38 -15.86
C GLN A 88 -1.58 0.12 -15.40
N LEU A 89 -0.89 -0.82 -16.04
CA LEU A 89 0.51 -1.14 -15.75
C LEU A 89 1.44 -0.02 -16.19
N ARG A 90 1.17 0.64 -17.33
CA ARG A 90 1.94 1.82 -17.74
C ARG A 90 1.89 2.93 -16.71
N VAL A 91 0.71 3.23 -16.15
CA VAL A 91 0.58 4.24 -15.07
C VAL A 91 1.43 3.88 -13.86
N LEU A 92 1.44 2.60 -13.47
CA LEU A 92 2.28 2.12 -12.37
C LEU A 92 3.77 2.29 -12.69
N ASP A 93 4.20 1.87 -13.89
CA ASP A 93 5.59 1.94 -14.32
C ASP A 93 6.09 3.40 -14.35
N ASP A 94 5.28 4.31 -14.91
CA ASP A 94 5.57 5.74 -14.96
C ASP A 94 5.70 6.35 -13.55
N LEU A 95 4.84 5.92 -12.61
CA LEU A 95 4.94 6.33 -11.21
C LEU A 95 6.20 5.80 -10.53
N VAL A 96 6.55 4.52 -10.72
CA VAL A 96 7.77 3.93 -10.15
C VAL A 96 9.01 4.66 -10.66
N GLN A 97 9.05 5.00 -11.96
CA GLN A 97 10.13 5.78 -12.56
C GLN A 97 10.17 7.23 -12.07
N SER A 98 9.01 7.83 -11.77
CA SER A 98 8.93 9.20 -11.26
C SER A 98 9.35 9.32 -9.78
N TYR A 99 9.24 8.24 -9.01
CA TYR A 99 9.52 8.20 -7.58
C TYR A 99 10.47 7.06 -7.20
N PRO A 100 11.67 6.93 -7.81
CA PRO A 100 12.50 5.73 -7.70
C PRO A 100 13.03 5.43 -6.29
N ASN A 101 13.09 6.46 -5.43
CA ASN A 101 13.52 6.33 -4.02
C ASN A 101 12.35 6.21 -3.04
N HIS A 102 11.11 6.42 -3.50
CA HIS A 102 9.93 6.52 -2.66
C HIS A 102 8.84 5.53 -3.04
N LEU A 103 8.83 4.97 -4.25
CA LEU A 103 7.85 4.00 -4.71
C LEU A 103 8.56 2.76 -5.24
N HIS A 104 8.21 1.61 -4.68
CA HIS A 104 8.71 0.31 -5.11
C HIS A 104 7.53 -0.62 -5.38
N ALA A 105 7.54 -1.27 -6.55
CA ALA A 105 6.62 -2.35 -6.88
C ALA A 105 7.37 -3.68 -6.76
N ILE A 106 6.84 -4.61 -5.95
CA ILE A 106 7.47 -5.89 -5.67
C ILE A 106 6.48 -7.01 -5.98
N GLU A 107 6.86 -7.89 -6.89
CA GLU A 107 6.15 -9.13 -7.16
C GLU A 107 6.53 -10.18 -6.12
N LEU A 108 5.53 -10.79 -5.50
CA LEU A 108 5.69 -11.86 -4.53
C LEU A 108 5.72 -13.21 -5.24
N ASP A 109 6.57 -14.11 -4.74
CA ASP A 109 6.65 -15.50 -5.18
C ASP A 109 5.59 -16.36 -4.48
N CYS A 110 4.32 -16.00 -4.68
CA CYS A 110 3.18 -16.70 -4.12
C CYS A 110 2.03 -16.82 -5.13
N GLY A 111 1.14 -17.79 -4.92
CA GLY A 111 -0.07 -17.93 -5.74
C GLY A 111 -1.16 -16.92 -5.36
N ALA A 112 -1.26 -16.57 -4.08
CA ALA A 112 -2.23 -15.62 -3.55
C ALA A 112 -1.76 -15.07 -2.19
N ILE A 113 -2.20 -13.85 -1.85
CA ILE A 113 -2.07 -13.30 -0.49
C ILE A 113 -3.27 -13.81 0.33
N PRO A 114 -3.06 -14.37 1.54
CA PRO A 114 -4.13 -14.75 2.45
C PRO A 114 -5.11 -13.59 2.69
N GLN A 115 -6.40 -13.89 2.67
CA GLN A 115 -7.47 -12.88 2.68
C GLN A 115 -7.46 -12.00 3.94
N ASP A 116 -7.08 -12.58 5.07
CA ASP A 116 -6.92 -11.90 6.36
C ASP A 116 -5.73 -10.95 6.40
N LEU A 117 -4.75 -11.14 5.52
CA LEU A 117 -3.58 -10.29 5.38
C LEU A 117 -3.76 -9.16 4.37
N ILE A 118 -4.79 -9.16 3.52
CA ILE A 118 -4.97 -8.14 2.47
C ILE A 118 -5.23 -6.74 3.06
N GLY A 119 -4.47 -5.75 2.58
CA GLY A 119 -4.69 -4.34 2.88
C GLY A 119 -3.44 -3.47 2.80
N ALA A 120 -3.16 -2.73 3.88
CA ALA A 120 -1.98 -1.88 3.96
C ALA A 120 -1.39 -1.79 5.38
N THR A 121 -0.07 -1.79 5.48
CA THR A 121 0.69 -1.63 6.73
C THR A 121 1.51 -0.35 6.68
N TYR A 122 1.46 0.45 7.74
CA TYR A 122 2.16 1.73 7.87
C TYR A 122 3.11 1.67 9.05
N ILE A 123 4.36 2.03 8.82
CA ILE A 123 5.41 2.16 9.82
C ILE A 123 5.74 3.64 9.90
N ILE A 124 5.44 4.25 11.05
CA ILE A 124 5.42 5.69 11.22
C ILE A 124 6.38 6.06 12.34
N THR A 125 7.43 6.81 12.01
CA THR A 125 8.36 7.39 12.98
C THR A 125 8.04 8.87 13.18
N PHE A 126 7.78 9.23 14.43
CA PHE A 126 7.48 10.60 14.85
C PHE A 126 8.74 11.38 15.20
N ALA A 127 8.62 12.69 15.34
CA ALA A 127 9.73 13.60 15.63
C ALA A 127 10.40 13.36 17.00
N ASP A 128 9.71 12.69 17.93
CA ASP A 128 10.27 12.23 19.21
C ASP A 128 11.00 10.87 19.08
N PHE A 129 11.18 10.38 17.86
CA PHE A 129 11.77 9.09 17.50
C PHE A 129 10.96 7.86 17.93
N SER A 130 9.76 8.05 18.46
CA SER A 130 8.83 6.95 18.67
C SER A 130 8.38 6.40 17.31
N THR A 131 8.23 5.08 17.22
CA THR A 131 7.74 4.43 16.00
C THR A 131 6.52 3.58 16.31
N TYR A 132 5.49 3.74 15.48
CA TYR A 132 4.24 3.00 15.57
C TYR A 132 3.98 2.25 14.28
N ILE A 133 3.38 1.08 14.41
CA ILE A 133 2.91 0.29 13.27
C ILE A 133 1.39 0.19 13.30
N LEU A 134 0.80 0.42 12.13
CA LEU A 134 -0.64 0.35 11.91
C LEU A 134 -0.90 -0.54 10.71
N SER A 135 -1.77 -1.53 10.84
CA SER A 135 -2.23 -2.31 9.70
C SER A 135 -3.73 -2.15 9.49
N LEU A 136 -4.11 -1.88 8.25
CA LEU A 136 -5.49 -1.78 7.80
C LEU A 136 -5.79 -3.02 6.96
N ARG A 137 -6.78 -3.81 7.38
CA ARG A 137 -7.34 -4.88 6.55
C ARG A 137 -8.41 -4.27 5.67
N SER A 138 -8.21 -4.30 4.35
CA SER A 138 -9.13 -3.66 3.39
C SER A 138 -9.03 -4.29 2.01
N TYR A 139 -10.09 -4.17 1.21
CA TYR A 139 -10.16 -4.77 -0.11
C TYR A 139 -9.99 -3.73 -1.22
N GLN A 140 -9.52 -4.19 -2.38
CA GLN A 140 -9.35 -3.32 -3.54
C GLN A 140 -10.69 -3.04 -4.21
N ALA A 141 -10.78 -1.91 -4.91
CA ALA A 141 -11.98 -1.52 -5.64
C ALA A 141 -12.34 -2.48 -6.79
N ASN A 142 -11.35 -3.18 -7.36
CA ASN A 142 -11.51 -4.19 -8.40
C ASN A 142 -11.71 -5.61 -7.85
N SER A 143 -11.67 -5.80 -6.53
CA SER A 143 -11.95 -7.08 -5.88
C SER A 143 -12.55 -6.81 -4.50
N PRO A 144 -13.78 -6.27 -4.44
CA PRO A 144 -14.45 -5.96 -3.19
C PRO A 144 -14.81 -7.25 -2.45
N SER A 145 -14.84 -7.19 -1.13
CA SER A 145 -15.39 -8.24 -0.26
C SER A 145 -16.39 -7.60 0.72
N ASP A 146 -17.40 -8.38 1.12
CA ASP A 146 -18.36 -8.02 2.17
C ASP A 146 -17.80 -8.30 3.58
N ASP A 147 -16.57 -8.82 3.66
CA ASP A 147 -15.88 -9.04 4.92
C ASP A 147 -15.64 -7.73 5.70
N THR A 148 -15.55 -7.88 7.02
CA THR A 148 -15.40 -6.74 7.93
C THR A 148 -14.05 -6.05 7.71
N TRP A 149 -14.10 -4.75 7.40
CA TRP A 149 -12.93 -3.88 7.44
C TRP A 149 -12.34 -3.87 8.87
N GLY A 150 -11.01 -3.92 8.99
CA GLY A 150 -10.33 -4.03 10.28
C GLY A 150 -9.19 -3.05 10.41
N ILE A 151 -9.01 -2.50 11.62
CA ILE A 151 -7.82 -1.74 11.99
C ILE A 151 -7.10 -2.50 13.10
N TRP A 152 -5.80 -2.68 12.92
CA TRP A 152 -4.92 -3.29 13.91
C TRP A 152 -3.89 -2.27 14.36
N PHE A 153 -3.93 -1.96 15.66
CA PHE A 153 -2.92 -1.17 16.36
C PHE A 153 -2.18 -2.11 17.32
N GLY A 154 -0.86 -2.21 17.21
CA GLY A 154 -0.10 -3.10 18.09
C GLY A 154 1.40 -2.87 18.00
N SER A 155 2.13 -3.49 18.94
CA SER A 155 3.57 -3.72 18.76
C SER A 155 3.79 -4.71 17.61
N ILE A 156 5.05 -4.90 17.23
CA ILE A 156 5.49 -5.85 16.19
C ILE A 156 4.92 -7.27 16.43
N ASP A 157 4.54 -7.64 17.65
CA ASP A 157 4.19 -9.01 18.04
C ASP A 157 2.77 -9.51 17.67
N ASP A 158 1.96 -8.72 16.94
CA ASP A 158 0.55 -9.04 16.57
C ASP A 158 0.36 -9.13 15.02
N PRO A 159 -0.81 -9.02 14.32
CA PRO A 159 -0.98 -9.53 12.94
C PRO A 159 -0.08 -8.83 11.90
N VAL A 160 0.50 -7.70 12.29
CA VAL A 160 1.60 -7.03 11.60
C VAL A 160 2.77 -7.98 11.35
N GLN A 161 3.16 -8.79 12.33
CA GLN A 161 4.21 -9.80 12.19
C GLN A 161 3.82 -10.86 11.18
N ALA A 162 2.56 -11.32 11.19
CA ALA A 162 2.08 -12.26 10.19
C ALA A 162 2.18 -11.69 8.76
N VAL A 163 1.83 -10.41 8.57
CA VAL A 163 2.02 -9.71 7.28
C VAL A 163 3.51 -9.67 6.91
N ILE A 164 4.37 -9.18 7.80
CA ILE A 164 5.79 -8.99 7.48
C ILE A 164 6.49 -10.34 7.23
N SER A 165 6.22 -11.35 8.04
CA SER A 165 6.72 -12.72 7.86
C SER A 165 6.23 -13.29 6.52
N PHE A 166 4.93 -13.22 6.24
CA PHE A 166 4.39 -13.69 4.97
C PHE A 166 5.08 -13.01 3.78
N LEU A 167 5.23 -11.68 3.81
CA LEU A 167 5.90 -10.97 2.73
C LEU A 167 7.33 -11.48 2.55
N LYS A 168 8.12 -11.56 3.64
CA LYS A 168 9.51 -12.01 3.62
C LYS A 168 9.66 -13.43 3.07
N ASP A 169 8.80 -14.35 3.51
CA ASP A 169 8.79 -15.75 3.07
C ASP A 169 8.51 -15.90 1.56
N HIS A 170 7.92 -14.87 0.94
CA HIS A 170 7.56 -14.86 -0.48
C HIS A 170 8.37 -13.83 -1.29
N GLY A 171 9.62 -13.59 -0.89
CA GLY A 171 10.60 -12.84 -1.69
C GLY A 171 10.58 -11.32 -1.49
N PHE A 172 9.79 -10.80 -0.55
CA PHE A 172 9.87 -9.40 -0.17
C PHE A 172 11.16 -9.14 0.61
N ALA A 173 11.99 -8.25 0.06
CA ALA A 173 13.03 -7.57 0.80
C ALA A 173 12.72 -6.07 0.82
N LEU A 174 12.87 -5.44 1.98
CA LEU A 174 12.73 -4.00 2.06
C LEU A 174 13.83 -3.35 1.20
N PRO A 175 13.49 -2.44 0.27
CA PRO A 175 14.48 -1.75 -0.55
C PRO A 175 15.60 -1.15 0.30
N SER A 176 16.85 -1.24 -0.15
CA SER A 176 18.01 -0.74 0.60
C SER A 176 17.94 0.75 0.92
N THR A 177 17.25 1.52 0.08
CA THR A 177 16.87 2.93 0.29
C THR A 177 15.98 3.15 1.51
N LEU A 178 15.22 2.13 1.93
CA LEU A 178 14.30 2.15 3.07
C LEU A 178 14.85 1.38 4.29
N ALA A 179 15.85 0.51 4.09
CA ALA A 179 16.34 -0.50 5.03
C ALA A 179 17.20 0.03 6.21
N GLN A 180 17.20 1.33 6.47
CA GLN A 180 17.91 1.92 7.61
C GLN A 180 17.08 1.94 8.91
N ASP A 181 15.91 1.30 8.92
CA ASP A 181 15.04 1.24 10.11
C ASP A 181 15.32 -0.02 10.96
N PRO A 182 15.79 0.11 12.21
CA PRO A 182 16.10 -1.04 13.06
C PRO A 182 14.89 -1.96 13.31
N LEU A 183 13.66 -1.45 13.20
CA LEU A 183 12.42 -2.20 13.38
C LEU A 183 12.06 -3.12 12.21
N LEU A 184 12.70 -2.95 11.04
CA LEU A 184 12.49 -3.78 9.85
C LEU A 184 13.55 -4.88 9.70
N CYS A 185 14.66 -4.75 10.45
CA CYS A 185 15.83 -5.60 10.42
C CYS A 185 15.88 -6.66 11.54
N THR A 186 14.83 -6.81 12.35
CA THR A 186 14.81 -7.86 13.39
C THR A 186 14.62 -9.22 12.74
N ASN A 187 15.75 -9.83 12.39
CA ASN A 187 15.90 -11.29 12.40
C ASN A 187 16.09 -11.70 13.86
N LYS A 188 15.06 -12.27 14.46
CA LYS A 188 15.24 -13.18 15.59
C LYS A 188 14.35 -14.39 15.39
#